data_AF-A0A2E2VA39-F1
#
_entry.id   AF-A0A2E2VA39-F1
#
_cell.length_a   1.000
_cell.length_b   1.000
_cell.length_c   1.000
_cell.angle_alpha   90.00
_cell.angle_beta   90.00
_cell.angle_gamma   90.00
#
_symmetry.space_group_name_H-M   'P 1'
#
loop_
_entity.id
_entity.type
_entity.pdbx_description
1 polymer ?
#
loop_
_entity_poly.entity_id
_entity_poly.type
_entity_poly.pdbx_seq_one_letter_code
_entity_poly.pdbx_strand_id
1 'polypeptide(L)'
;MLSYLILKKKFKIKSFNAYIGLENVGLVLNHYTSNNQNNPYKIQFGLDNIYLYNNFNFGYDLVYNQFVSTPIHIVSLSKKFSNYLKFRIGNSSNYKKLNAYNNYKDYIYGLSIGVTIYTDNNKAIDIGFLNLGPAGYVYGITMNF
;
A
#
# COMPACT_ATOMS: atom_id res chain seq x y z
N MET A 1 -9.92 -25.43 7.50
CA MET A 1 -10.73 -24.32 6.95
C MET A 1 -10.16 -23.03 7.49
N LEU A 2 -9.44 -22.25 6.66
CA LEU A 2 -8.91 -20.94 7.06
C LEU A 2 -10.05 -19.92 6.93
N SER A 3 -10.50 -19.35 8.04
CA SER A 3 -11.40 -18.21 8.02
C SER A 3 -10.59 -16.95 7.68
N TYR A 4 -10.87 -16.35 6.52
CA TYR A 4 -10.26 -15.08 6.11
C TYR A 4 -11.07 -13.94 6.71
N LEU A 5 -10.59 -13.35 7.81
CA LEU A 5 -11.19 -12.17 8.42
C LEU A 5 -10.35 -10.93 8.06
N ILE A 6 -11.00 -9.93 7.47
CA ILE A 6 -10.47 -8.56 7.38
C ILE A 6 -11.26 -7.70 8.37
N LEU A 7 -10.58 -7.16 9.38
CA LEU A 7 -11.12 -6.12 10.23
C LEU A 7 -10.43 -4.81 9.89
N LYS A 8 -11.18 -3.83 9.37
CA LYS A 8 -10.67 -2.46 9.15
C LYS A 8 -11.56 -1.47 9.87
N LYS A 9 -10.95 -0.60 10.66
CA LYS A 9 -11.65 0.50 11.35
C LYS A 9 -10.99 1.82 11.01
N LYS A 10 -11.80 2.76 10.54
CA LYS A 10 -11.39 4.12 10.18
C LYS A 10 -11.90 5.10 11.22
N PHE A 11 -11.04 6.04 11.60
CA PHE A 11 -11.31 7.11 12.54
C PHE A 11 -10.99 8.44 11.86
N LYS A 12 -11.93 9.39 11.90
CA LYS A 12 -11.70 10.75 11.43
C LYS A 12 -11.20 11.58 12.61
N ILE A 13 -9.97 12.09 12.53
CA ILE A 13 -9.38 12.94 13.56
C ILE A 13 -9.13 14.31 12.95
N LYS A 14 -10.03 15.25 13.23
CA LYS A 14 -10.00 16.62 12.69
C LYS A 14 -9.79 16.64 11.17
N SER A 15 -8.59 16.99 10.72
CA SER A 15 -8.22 17.20 9.32
C SER A 15 -7.65 15.97 8.61
N PHE A 16 -7.40 14.86 9.31
CA PHE A 16 -6.88 13.62 8.72
C PHE A 16 -7.71 12.42 9.15
N ASN A 17 -7.55 11.30 8.45
CA ASN A 17 -8.12 10.03 8.91
C ASN A 17 -7.01 9.08 9.34
N ALA A 18 -7.23 8.38 10.43
CA ALA A 18 -6.43 7.25 10.85
C ALA A 18 -7.21 5.96 10.60
N TYR A 19 -6.52 4.86 10.30
CA TYR A 19 -7.15 3.57 10.18
C TYR A 19 -6.25 2.46 10.73
N ILE A 20 -6.91 1.44 11.28
CA ILE A 20 -6.28 0.20 11.74
C ILE A 20 -6.93 -0.95 10.98
N GLY A 21 -6.08 -1.82 10.43
CA GLY A 21 -6.44 -3.01 9.70
C GLY A 21 -5.77 -4.25 10.29
N LEU A 22 -6.54 -5.31 10.44
CA LEU A 22 -6.07 -6.66 10.70
C LEU A 22 -6.57 -7.54 9.56
N GLU A 23 -5.64 -8.20 8.87
CA GLU A 23 -5.92 -9.10 7.77
C GLU A 23 -5.42 -10.51 8.14
N ASN A 24 -6.10 -11.54 7.63
CA ASN A 24 -5.77 -12.95 7.84
C ASN A 24 -5.75 -13.36 9.32
N VAL A 25 -6.65 -12.83 10.14
CA VAL A 25 -6.84 -13.34 11.50
C VAL A 25 -7.77 -14.55 11.42
N GLY A 26 -7.22 -15.74 11.66
CA GLY A 26 -7.94 -17.00 11.62
C GLY A 26 -7.33 -18.02 12.54
N LEU A 27 -8.17 -18.93 13.05
CA LEU A 27 -7.73 -20.08 13.83
C LEU A 27 -7.63 -21.29 12.91
N VAL A 28 -6.49 -21.99 12.96
CA VAL A 28 -6.34 -23.26 12.26
C VAL A 28 -6.95 -24.35 13.16
N LEU A 29 -8.19 -24.75 12.88
CA LEU A 29 -8.92 -25.70 13.70
C LEU A 29 -8.38 -27.14 13.60
N ASN A 30 -7.93 -27.55 12.42
CA ASN A 30 -7.35 -28.87 12.16
C ASN A 30 -6.11 -28.71 11.26
N HIS A 31 -4.99 -29.33 11.66
CA HIS A 31 -3.80 -29.43 10.82
C HIS A 31 -4.02 -30.53 9.76
N TYR A 32 -4.31 -30.13 8.53
CA TYR A 32 -4.47 -31.07 7.40
C TYR A 32 -3.13 -31.47 6.74
N THR A 33 -2.01 -30.89 7.21
CA THR A 33 -0.66 -31.26 6.77
C THR A 33 0.23 -31.46 8.00
N SER A 34 1.24 -32.32 7.89
CA SER A 34 2.21 -32.60 8.97
C SER A 34 3.12 -31.42 9.33
N ASN A 35 3.03 -30.31 8.60
CA ASN A 35 3.78 -29.09 8.88
C ASN A 35 2.92 -28.11 9.67
N ASN A 36 3.44 -27.67 10.82
CA ASN A 36 2.92 -26.54 11.59
C ASN A 36 3.03 -25.25 10.76
N GLN A 37 2.04 -24.99 9.89
CA GLN A 37 1.97 -23.75 9.13
C GLN A 37 1.43 -22.63 10.02
N ASN A 38 2.25 -21.60 10.25
CA ASN A 38 1.85 -20.39 10.97
C ASN A 38 0.88 -19.55 10.13
N ASN A 39 -0.20 -19.08 10.74
CA ASN A 39 -1.24 -18.31 10.06
C ASN A 39 -0.77 -16.92 9.59
N PRO A 40 -0.79 -16.59 8.28
CA PRO A 40 -0.21 -15.37 7.69
C PRO A 40 -0.90 -14.05 8.04
N TYR A 41 -0.87 -13.64 9.31
CA TYR A 41 -1.49 -12.40 9.76
C TYR A 41 -0.73 -11.15 9.31
N LYS A 42 -1.49 -10.09 9.04
CA LYS A 42 -0.98 -8.76 8.70
C LYS A 42 -1.70 -7.70 9.52
N ILE A 43 -0.92 -6.78 10.07
CA ILE A 43 -1.41 -5.63 10.83
C ILE A 43 -1.03 -4.37 10.05
N GLN A 44 -1.97 -3.45 9.90
CA GLN A 44 -1.76 -2.18 9.21
C GLN A 44 -2.28 -1.03 10.05
N PHE A 45 -1.46 -0.03 10.25
CA PHE A 45 -1.87 1.29 10.71
C PHE A 45 -1.64 2.26 9.56
N GLY A 46 -2.58 3.16 9.30
CA GLY A 46 -2.37 4.17 8.28
C GLY A 46 -3.05 5.49 8.57
N LEU A 47 -2.51 6.53 7.95
CA LEU A 47 -2.96 7.91 8.02
C LEU A 47 -3.21 8.37 6.58
N ASP A 48 -4.39 8.92 6.30
CA ASP A 48 -4.75 9.46 4.99
C ASP A 48 -5.37 10.86 5.11
N ASN A 49 -5.50 11.53 3.95
CA ASN A 49 -6.10 12.86 3.83
C ASN A 49 -5.41 13.94 4.68
N ILE A 50 -4.10 13.86 4.88
CA ILE A 50 -3.33 14.96 5.46
C ILE A 50 -3.13 16.00 4.35
N TYR A 51 -3.95 17.05 4.38
CA TYR A 51 -3.88 18.14 3.41
C TYR A 51 -2.67 19.05 3.70
N LEU A 52 -1.74 19.07 2.76
CA LEU A 52 -0.61 19.99 2.71
C LEU A 52 -0.94 21.19 1.82
N TYR A 53 -0.08 22.20 1.84
CA TYR A 53 -0.18 23.38 0.99
C TYR A 53 -0.38 23.00 -0.50
N ASN A 54 -1.17 23.77 -1.26
CA ASN A 54 -1.47 23.53 -2.68
C ASN A 54 -2.22 22.22 -3.01
N ASN A 55 -3.17 21.78 -2.16
CA ASN A 55 -4.05 20.62 -2.37
C ASN A 55 -3.29 19.29 -2.58
N PHE A 56 -2.14 19.17 -1.94
CA PHE A 56 -1.44 17.91 -1.85
C PHE A 56 -2.00 17.09 -0.68
N ASN A 57 -2.32 15.83 -0.92
CA ASN A 57 -2.78 14.88 0.07
C ASN A 57 -1.65 13.91 0.38
N PHE A 58 -1.18 13.95 1.61
CA PHE A 58 -0.20 13.02 2.14
C PHE A 58 -0.89 11.82 2.79
N GLY A 59 -0.28 10.64 2.61
CA GLY A 59 -0.69 9.41 3.25
C GLY A 59 0.52 8.61 3.72
N TYR A 60 0.37 7.93 4.85
CA TYR A 60 1.41 7.12 5.45
C TYR A 60 0.83 5.83 6.02
N ASP A 61 1.41 4.68 5.66
CA ASP A 61 1.03 3.39 6.19
C ASP A 61 2.24 2.69 6.83
N LEU A 62 2.00 2.11 8.00
CA LEU A 62 2.88 1.20 8.70
C LEU A 62 2.25 -0.20 8.66
N VAL A 63 2.90 -1.12 7.96
CA VAL A 63 2.40 -2.47 7.72
C VAL A 63 3.36 -3.48 8.33
N TYR A 64 2.85 -4.37 9.17
CA TYR A 64 3.58 -5.53 9.68
C TYR A 64 2.97 -6.81 9.11
N ASN A 65 3.82 -7.72 8.67
CA ASN A 65 3.44 -9.05 8.21
C ASN A 65 4.32 -10.07 8.95
N GLN A 66 3.73 -11.17 9.43
CA GLN A 66 4.46 -12.19 10.19
C GLN A 66 5.69 -12.77 9.48
N PHE A 67 5.73 -12.73 8.14
CA PHE A 67 6.85 -13.25 7.36
C PHE A 67 7.96 -12.22 7.11
N VAL A 68 7.77 -10.97 7.54
CA VAL A 68 8.74 -9.90 7.34
C VAL A 68 9.29 -9.49 8.69
N SER A 69 10.62 -9.59 8.86
CA SER A 69 11.30 -9.26 10.11
C SER A 69 11.22 -7.79 10.53
N THR A 70 10.85 -6.89 9.60
CA THR A 70 10.82 -5.45 9.82
C THR A 70 9.49 -4.87 9.33
N PRO A 71 8.90 -3.90 10.06
CA PRO A 71 7.75 -3.16 9.56
C PRO A 71 8.03 -2.51 8.21
N ILE A 72 7.02 -2.53 7.34
CA ILE A 72 7.01 -1.90 6.03
C ILE A 72 6.41 -0.52 6.19
N HIS A 73 7.16 0.48 5.77
CA HIS A 73 6.72 1.87 5.71
C HIS A 73 6.32 2.19 4.28
N ILE A 74 5.15 2.77 4.09
CA ILE A 74 4.66 3.24 2.80
C ILE A 74 4.31 4.71 2.96
N VAL A 75 4.95 5.56 2.17
CA VAL A 75 4.66 6.99 2.12
C VAL A 75 4.07 7.30 0.76
N SER A 76 3.02 8.11 0.72
CA SER A 76 2.41 8.54 -0.52
C SER A 76 2.06 10.02 -0.49
N LEU A 77 2.18 10.64 -1.65
CA LEU A 77 1.75 12.00 -1.93
C LEU A 77 0.86 11.97 -3.16
N SER A 78 -0.29 12.61 -3.09
CA SER A 78 -1.19 12.72 -4.24
C SER A 78 -1.68 14.13 -4.42
N LYS A 79 -1.96 14.51 -5.65
CA LYS A 79 -2.52 15.83 -5.99
C LYS A 79 -3.58 15.66 -7.06
N LYS A 80 -4.73 16.26 -6.82
CA LYS A 80 -5.77 16.42 -7.83
C LYS A 80 -5.46 17.69 -8.62
N PHE A 81 -5.12 17.54 -9.90
CA PHE A 81 -4.82 18.68 -10.77
C PHE A 81 -6.09 19.28 -11.39
N SER A 82 -7.08 18.43 -11.64
CA SER A 82 -8.39 18.83 -12.15
C SER A 82 -9.46 17.82 -11.74
N ASN A 83 -10.71 18.05 -12.13
CA ASN A 83 -11.76 17.04 -11.97
C ASN A 83 -11.52 15.75 -12.76
N TYR A 84 -10.64 15.80 -13.77
CA TYR A 84 -10.33 14.70 -14.67
C TYR A 84 -9.01 14.01 -14.36
N LEU A 85 -8.14 14.62 -13.55
CA LEU A 85 -6.76 14.14 -13.39
C LEU A 85 -6.28 14.22 -11.94
N LYS A 86 -5.78 13.09 -11.44
CA LYS A 86 -5.06 12.99 -10.18
C LYS A 86 -3.74 12.27 -10.39
N PHE A 87 -2.68 12.80 -9.78
CA PHE A 87 -1.37 12.18 -9.74
C PHE A 87 -1.08 11.64 -8.34
N ARG A 88 -0.32 10.55 -8.27
CA ARG A 88 0.19 9.95 -7.04
C ARG A 88 1.65 9.56 -7.23
N ILE A 89 2.46 9.84 -6.23
CA ILE A 89 3.80 9.29 -6.05
C ILE A 89 3.86 8.64 -4.69
N GLY A 90 4.62 7.56 -4.56
CA GLY A 90 4.82 6.91 -3.28
C GLY A 90 6.12 6.12 -3.24
N ASN A 91 6.52 5.73 -2.04
CA ASN A 91 7.67 4.87 -1.83
C ASN A 91 7.36 3.86 -0.73
N SER A 92 7.85 2.63 -0.88
CA SER A 92 7.69 1.55 0.08
C SER A 92 9.03 0.95 0.48
N SER A 93 9.26 0.81 1.78
CA SER A 93 10.45 0.14 2.31
C SER A 93 10.45 -1.38 2.11
N ASN A 94 9.35 -1.97 1.62
CA ASN A 94 9.21 -3.42 1.45
C ASN A 94 10.30 -4.02 0.55
N TYR A 95 10.75 -3.23 -0.44
CA TYR A 95 11.63 -3.70 -1.49
C TYR A 95 13.12 -3.48 -1.20
N LYS A 96 13.47 -2.92 -0.03
CA LYS A 96 14.88 -2.75 0.39
C LYS A 96 15.64 -4.08 0.51
N LYS A 97 14.94 -5.20 0.76
CA LYS A 97 15.55 -6.53 0.83
C LYS A 97 15.83 -7.14 -0.54
N LEU A 98 15.29 -6.55 -1.63
CA LEU A 98 15.63 -6.94 -3.00
C LEU A 98 16.94 -6.30 -3.49
N ASN A 99 17.64 -5.56 -2.62
CA ASN A 99 18.94 -4.98 -2.91
C ASN A 99 19.97 -6.11 -3.01
N ALA A 100 20.38 -6.43 -4.24
CA ALA A 100 21.49 -7.35 -4.49
C ALA A 100 22.86 -6.70 -4.26
N TYR A 101 22.93 -5.36 -4.29
CA TYR A 101 24.17 -4.59 -4.19
C TYR A 101 23.99 -3.45 -3.20
N ASN A 102 25.00 -3.19 -2.37
CA ASN A 102 25.00 -2.12 -1.36
C ASN A 102 25.36 -0.78 -2.03
N ASN A 103 24.47 -0.28 -2.90
CA ASN A 103 24.73 0.88 -3.74
C ASN A 103 23.97 2.12 -3.24
N TYR A 104 24.51 3.30 -3.51
CA TYR A 104 23.94 4.58 -3.08
C TYR A 104 22.55 4.91 -3.67
N LYS A 105 22.07 4.18 -4.69
CA LYS A 105 20.77 4.43 -5.39
C LYS A 105 19.58 3.67 -4.78
N ASP A 106 19.78 2.98 -3.66
CA ASP A 106 18.81 2.09 -3.03
C ASP A 106 17.52 2.78 -2.54
N TYR A 107 17.51 4.13 -2.44
CA TYR A 107 16.34 4.91 -2.05
C TYR A 107 15.24 5.00 -3.13
N ILE A 108 15.56 4.66 -4.39
CA ILE A 108 14.58 4.67 -5.50
C ILE A 108 13.77 3.36 -5.52
N TYR A 109 14.17 2.36 -4.74
CA TYR A 109 13.52 1.05 -4.73
C TYR A 109 12.20 1.17 -3.99
N GLY A 110 11.14 0.62 -4.58
CA GLY A 110 9.78 0.82 -4.10
C GLY A 110 9.18 2.17 -4.47
N LEU A 111 9.89 3.03 -5.22
CA LEU A 111 9.31 4.24 -5.78
C LEU A 111 8.23 3.86 -6.79
N SER A 112 7.06 4.48 -6.63
CA SER A 112 5.90 4.28 -7.47
C SER A 112 5.34 5.62 -7.92
N ILE A 113 4.81 5.63 -9.13
CA ILE A 113 4.07 6.75 -9.70
C ILE A 113 2.75 6.22 -10.23
N GLY A 114 1.71 7.05 -10.21
CA GLY A 114 0.43 6.68 -10.74
C GLY A 114 -0.41 7.88 -11.13
N VAL A 115 -1.28 7.66 -12.10
CA VAL A 115 -2.21 8.64 -12.63
C VAL A 115 -3.60 8.02 -12.58
N THR A 116 -4.56 8.77 -12.06
CA THR A 116 -5.98 8.46 -12.17
C THR A 116 -6.62 9.45 -13.14
N ILE A 117 -7.25 8.93 -14.19
CA ILE A 117 -8.04 9.69 -15.14
C ILE A 117 -9.51 9.44 -14.81
N TYR A 118 -10.24 10.52 -14.49
CA TYR A 118 -11.67 10.47 -14.24
C TYR A 118 -12.43 10.87 -15.50
N THR A 119 -13.55 10.20 -15.73
CA THR A 119 -14.53 10.55 -16.76
C THR A 119 -15.76 11.20 -16.13
N ASP A 120 -16.57 11.89 -16.93
CA ASP A 120 -17.81 12.54 -16.46
C ASP A 120 -18.81 11.58 -15.83
N ASN A 121 -18.76 10.29 -16.21
CA ASN A 121 -19.70 9.27 -15.75
C ASN A 121 -19.21 8.56 -14.47
N ASN A 122 -18.43 9.22 -13.61
CA ASN A 122 -17.80 8.65 -12.42
C ASN A 122 -16.90 7.43 -12.65
N LYS A 123 -16.58 7.09 -13.91
CA LYS A 123 -15.62 6.03 -14.22
C LYS A 123 -14.20 6.54 -14.05
N ALA A 124 -13.30 5.67 -13.63
CA ALA A 124 -11.89 6.02 -13.45
C ALA A 124 -10.98 4.97 -14.08
N ILE A 125 -9.89 5.45 -14.68
CA ILE A 125 -8.78 4.62 -15.16
C ILE A 125 -7.57 4.97 -14.31
N ASP A 126 -7.07 3.99 -13.56
CA ASP A 126 -5.84 4.11 -12.78
C ASP A 126 -4.70 3.43 -13.54
N ILE A 127 -3.62 4.18 -13.78
CA ILE A 127 -2.39 3.66 -14.37
C ILE A 127 -1.29 3.83 -13.32
N GLY A 128 -0.57 2.77 -13.01
CA GLY A 128 0.47 2.75 -12.00
C GLY A 128 1.76 2.10 -12.49
N PHE A 129 2.87 2.59 -11.97
CA PHE A 129 4.21 2.05 -12.19
C PHE A 129 4.94 1.96 -10.85
N LEU A 130 5.71 0.88 -10.66
CA LEU A 130 6.48 0.58 -9.46
C LEU A 130 7.88 0.10 -9.87
N ASN A 131 8.90 0.70 -9.27
CA ASN A 131 10.29 0.28 -9.43
C ASN A 131 10.68 -0.73 -8.34
N LEU A 132 11.04 -1.95 -8.74
CA LEU A 132 11.53 -3.00 -7.84
C LEU A 132 13.06 -3.09 -7.80
N GLY A 133 13.78 -2.20 -8.48
CA GLY A 133 15.23 -2.22 -8.56
C GLY A 133 15.73 -3.30 -9.54
N PRO A 134 16.70 -4.16 -9.18
CA PRO A 134 17.25 -5.20 -10.04
C PRO A 134 16.22 -6.25 -10.46
N ALA A 135 15.15 -6.41 -9.68
CA ALA A 135 14.02 -7.27 -10.02
C ALA A 135 13.14 -6.68 -11.16
N GLY A 136 13.43 -5.47 -11.63
CA GLY A 136 12.77 -4.82 -12.75
C GLY A 136 11.66 -3.84 -12.34
N TYR A 137 10.67 -3.69 -13.22
CA TYR A 137 9.57 -2.74 -13.07
C TYR A 137 8.22 -3.45 -13.19
N VAL A 138 7.23 -2.97 -12.43
CA VAL A 138 5.85 -3.44 -12.49
C VAL A 138 4.96 -2.30 -12.93
N TYR A 139 4.04 -2.56 -13.85
CA TYR A 139 3.00 -1.63 -14.27
C TYR A 139 1.62 -2.27 -14.12
N GLY A 140 0.61 -1.45 -13.92
CA GLY A 140 -0.77 -1.91 -13.76
C GLY A 140 -1.75 -0.89 -14.29
N ILE A 141 -2.84 -1.38 -14.87
CA ILE A 141 -3.97 -0.56 -15.32
C ILE A 141 -5.23 -1.15 -14.69
N THR A 142 -6.00 -0.30 -14.00
CA THR A 142 -7.28 -0.67 -13.40
C THR A 142 -8.37 0.23 -13.95
N MET A 143 -9.48 -0.36 -14.36
CA MET A 143 -10.67 0.37 -14.79
C MET A 143 -11.77 0.17 -13.76
N ASN A 144 -12.29 1.27 -13.21
CA ASN A 144 -13.46 1.28 -12.35
C ASN A 144 -14.66 1.81 -13.16
N PHE A 145 -15.67 0.96 -13.31
CA PHE A 145 -16.88 1.21 -14.10
C PHE A 145 -18.06 1.64 -13.24
#